data_AF-A0A843F0H2-F1
#
_entry.id   AF-A0A843F0H2-F1
#
_cell.length_a   1.000
_cell.length_b   1.000
_cell.length_c   1.000
_cell.angle_alpha   90.00
_cell.angle_beta   90.00
_cell.angle_gamma   90.00
#
_symmetry.space_group_name_H-M   'P 1'
#
loop_
_entity.id
_entity.type
_entity.pdbx_description
1 polymer ?
#
loop_
_entity_poly.entity_id
_entity_poly.type
_entity_poly.pdbx_seq_one_letter_code
_entity_poly.pdbx_strand_id
1 'polypeptide(L)' 'MMSKEIPYYALDEEGNAESMVFKGEAYIDDGDLKELLIELLGDDVSSEEIQKILEAASDENLTEEEFDKIIDEFILKNKN' A
#
# COMPACT_ATOMS: atom_id res chain seq x y z
N MET A 1 -21.24 -14.47 9.14
CA MET A 1 -19.91 -13.87 8.91
C MET A 1 -19.97 -12.47 9.49
N MET A 2 -19.16 -12.17 10.51
CA MET A 2 -19.02 -10.78 10.97
C MET A 2 -18.18 -10.04 9.95
N SER A 3 -18.73 -9.00 9.33
CA SER A 3 -18.00 -8.09 8.46
C SER A 3 -16.89 -7.45 9.29
N LYS A 4 -15.64 -7.81 9.02
CA LYS A 4 -14.49 -7.10 9.60
C LYS A 4 -14.48 -5.70 8.99
N GLU A 5 -14.39 -4.68 9.84
CA GLU A 5 -14.21 -3.31 9.40
C GLU A 5 -12.75 -3.16 8.96
N ILE A 6 -12.53 -2.89 7.67
CA ILE A 6 -11.20 -2.71 7.11
C ILE A 6 -10.96 -1.20 7.02
N PRO A 7 -9.88 -0.68 7.66
CA PRO A 7 -9.51 0.72 7.48
C PRO A 7 -9.10 0.94 6.03
N TYR A 8 -9.81 1.83 5.34
CA TYR A 8 -9.52 2.23 3.96
C TYR A 8 -8.91 3.63 3.97
N TYR A 9 -7.90 3.83 3.14
CA TYR A 9 -7.27 5.13 2.95
C TYR A 9 -7.52 5.56 1.51
N ALA A 10 -8.15 6.72 1.33
CA ALA A 10 -8.30 7.38 0.05
C ALA A 10 -7.51 8.69 0.09
N LEU A 11 -6.92 9.06 -1.05
CA LEU A 11 -6.32 10.38 -1.20
C LEU A 11 -7.42 11.39 -1.55
N ASP A 12 -7.44 12.52 -0.85
CA ASP A 12 -8.31 13.65 -1.21
C ASP A 12 -7.79 14.41 -2.44
N GLU A 13 -8.52 15.43 -2.91
CA GLU A 13 -8.12 16.24 -4.07
C GLU A 13 -6.80 17.01 -3.86
N GLU A 14 -6.29 17.07 -2.63
CA GLU A 14 -5.04 17.71 -2.24
C GLU A 14 -3.92 16.68 -1.99
N GLY A 15 -4.21 15.38 -2.15
CA GLY A 15 -3.26 14.28 -1.96
C GLY A 15 -3.08 13.84 -0.51
N ASN A 16 -3.95 14.26 0.43
CA ASN A 16 -3.82 13.82 1.82
C ASN A 16 -4.61 12.52 2.06
N ALA A 17 -4.03 11.61 2.85
CA ALA A 17 -4.68 10.36 3.22
C ALA A 17 -5.85 10.57 4.22
N GLU A 18 -7.08 10.34 3.78
CA GLU A 18 -8.27 10.27 4.63
C GLU A 18 -8.61 8.81 5.00
N SER A 19 -8.78 8.55 6.30
CA SER A 19 -9.24 7.24 6.78
C SER A 19 -10.76 7.15 6.72
N MET A 20 -11.29 6.20 5.96
CA MET A 20 -12.71 5.89 5.89
C MET A 20 -12.98 4.44 6.33
N VAL A 21 -14.14 4.22 6.96
CA VAL A 21 -14.62 2.87 7.31
C VAL A 21 -15.53 2.39 6.19
N PHE A 22 -14.99 1.57 5.27
CA PHE A 22 -15.73 1.03 4.14
C PHE A 22 -16.29 -0.36 4.47
N LYS A 23 -17.57 -0.61 4.15
CA LYS A 23 -18.21 -1.94 4.26
C LYS A 23 -18.00 -2.78 2.99
N GLY A 24 -16.76 -2.86 2.52
CA GLY A 24 -16.34 -3.61 1.34
C GLY A 24 -14.88 -4.01 1.42
N GLU A 25 -14.39 -4.76 0.43
CA GLU A 25 -12.96 -5.02 0.29
C GLU A 25 -12.27 -3.73 -0.15
N ALA A 26 -11.26 -3.29 0.60
CA ALA A 26 -10.42 -2.17 0.23
C ALA A 26 -9.68 -2.54 -1.07
N TYR A 27 -9.99 -1.84 -2.16
CA TYR A 27 -9.27 -1.98 -3.42
C TYR A 27 -8.49 -0.69 -3.67
N ILE A 28 -7.18 -0.84 -3.82
CA ILE A 28 -6.29 0.21 -4.30
C ILE A 28 -5.76 -0.26 -5.66
N ASP A 29 -5.73 0.62 -6.64
CA ASP A 29 -5.11 0.30 -7.92
C ASP A 29 -3.59 0.51 -7.86
N ASP A 30 -2.86 -0.06 -8.82
CA ASP A 30 -1.40 0.01 -8.85
C ASP A 30 -0.86 1.45 -8.96
N GLY A 31 -1.65 2.35 -9.55
CA GLY A 31 -1.29 3.76 -9.70
C GLY A 31 -1.36 4.49 -8.36
N ASP A 32 -2.49 4.35 -7.68
CA ASP A 32 -2.75 4.93 -6.35
C ASP A 32 -1.76 4.37 -5.32
N LEU A 33 -1.48 3.05 -5.36
CA LEU A 33 -0.50 2.42 -4.47
C LEU A 33 0.89 2.99 -4.71
N LYS A 34 1.28 3.22 -5.97
CA LYS A 34 2.55 3.85 -6.30
C LYS A 34 2.65 5.28 -5.77
N GLU A 35 1.63 6.10 -5.96
CA GLU A 35 1.63 7.48 -5.46
C GLU A 35 1.74 7.52 -3.94
N LEU A 36 1.01 6.65 -3.24
CA LEU A 36 1.05 6.53 -1.78
C LEU A 36 2.43 6.10 -1.26
N LEU A 37 3.11 5.17 -1.95
CA LEU A 37 4.47 4.76 -1.59
C LEU A 37 5.49 5.89 -1.78
N ILE A 38 5.34 6.69 -2.85
CA ILE A 38 6.19 7.86 -3.12
C ILE A 38 5.95 8.96 -2.08
N GLU A 39 4.71 9.22 -1.71
CA GLU A 39 4.37 10.25 -0.72
C GLU A 39 4.90 9.90 0.68
N LEU A 40 4.74 8.64 1.10
CA LEU A 40 5.16 8.18 2.44
C LEU A 40 6.68 8.15 2.62
N LEU A 41 7.43 7.86 1.56
CA LEU A 41 8.87 7.58 1.66
C LEU A 41 9.75 8.59 0.91
N GLY A 42 9.15 9.48 0.12
CA GLY A 42 9.83 10.55 -0.60
C GLY A 42 10.72 10.07 -1.75
N ASP A 43 11.59 10.97 -2.22
CA ASP A 43 12.52 10.75 -3.35
C ASP A 43 13.60 9.67 -3.08
N ASP A 44 13.72 9.16 -1.85
CA ASP A 44 14.74 8.19 -1.45
C ASP A 44 14.40 6.75 -1.89
N VAL A 45 13.15 6.50 -2.27
CA VAL A 45 12.70 5.19 -2.77
C VAL A 45 12.97 5.05 -4.27
N SER A 46 13.72 4.01 -4.63
CA SER A 46 13.97 3.71 -6.04
C SER A 46 12.70 3.17 -6.73
N SER A 47 12.54 3.52 -8.01
CA SER A 47 11.46 3.00 -8.84
C SER A 47 11.46 1.47 -8.94
N GLU A 48 12.63 0.84 -8.81
CA GLU A 48 12.78 -0.62 -8.78
C GLU A 48 12.19 -1.24 -7.51
N GLU A 49 12.25 -0.56 -6.36
CA GLU A 49 11.66 -1.07 -5.12
C GLU A 49 10.14 -0.90 -5.10
N ILE A 50 9.62 0.22 -5.62
CA ILE A 50 8.18 0.41 -5.81
C ILE A 50 7.62 -0.70 -6.70
N GLN A 51 8.30 -0.99 -7.81
CA GLN A 51 7.81 -1.98 -8.75
C GLN A 51 7.74 -3.39 -8.15
N LYS A 52 8.65 -3.74 -7.23
CA LYS A 52 8.55 -5.01 -6.48
C LYS A 52 7.32 -5.09 -5.59
N ILE A 53 6.90 -3.98 -5.00
CA ILE A 53 5.68 -3.94 -4.17
C ILE A 53 4.44 -4.08 -5.04
N LEU A 54 4.39 -3.39 -6.18
CA LEU A 54 3.28 -3.52 -7.13
C LEU A 54 3.17 -4.95 -7.69
N GLU A 55 4.30 -5.57 -8.02
CA GLU A 55 4.34 -6.97 -8.46
C GLU A 55 3.86 -7.92 -7.37
N ALA A 56 4.25 -7.70 -6.11
CA ALA A 56 3.78 -8.49 -4.97
C ALA A 56 2.29 -8.28 -4.68
N ALA A 57 1.77 -7.06 -4.83
CA ALA A 57 0.35 -6.74 -4.64
C ALA A 57 -0.54 -7.38 -5.70
N SER A 58 -0.01 -7.55 -6.91
CA SER A 58 -0.69 -8.21 -8.03
C SER A 58 -0.54 -9.74 -8.06
N ASP A 59 0.27 -10.33 -7.16
CA ASP A 59 0.49 -11.78 -7.14
C ASP A 59 -0.66 -12.52 -6.41
N GLU A 60 -1.50 -13.18 -7.20
CA GLU A 60 -2.63 -13.99 -6.71
C GLU A 60 -2.22 -15.20 -5.84
N ASN A 61 -0.93 -15.58 -5.86
CA ASN A 61 -0.39 -16.67 -5.06
C ASN A 61 0.22 -16.20 -3.74
N LEU A 62 0.38 -14.89 -3.56
CA LEU A 62 1.02 -14.30 -2.41
C LEU A 62 0.00 -14.09 -1.29
N THR A 63 0.31 -14.56 -0.09
CA THR A 63 -0.57 -14.39 1.07
C THR A 63 -0.42 -13.01 1.69
N GLU A 64 -1.44 -12.56 2.42
CA GLU A 64 -1.42 -11.29 3.17
C GLU A 64 -0.19 -11.21 4.10
N GLU A 65 0.16 -12.30 4.81
CA GLU A 65 1.35 -12.34 5.68
C GLU A 65 2.68 -12.22 4.91
N GLU A 66 2.72 -12.69 3.67
CA GLU A 66 3.90 -12.55 2.82
C GLU A 66 4.01 -11.13 2.28
N PHE A 67 2.88 -10.53 1.92
CA PHE A 67 2.83 -9.14 1.49
C PHE A 67 3.27 -8.19 2.62
N ASP A 68 2.75 -8.38 3.83
CA ASP A 68 3.12 -7.59 5.00
C ASP A 68 4.63 -7.64 5.26
N LYS A 69 5.27 -8.81 5.14
CA LYS A 69 6.73 -8.92 5.30
C LYS A 69 7.48 -8.10 4.26
N ILE A 70 7.02 -8.09 3.01
CA ILE A 70 7.65 -7.32 1.93
C ILE A 70 7.56 -5.82 2.22
N ILE A 71 6.38 -5.36 2.67
CA ILE A 71 6.16 -3.97 3.07
C ILE A 71 7.01 -3.60 4.29
N ASP A 72 7.07 -4.45 5.32
CA ASP A 72 7.88 -4.22 6.51
C ASP A 72 9.37 -4.12 6.17
N GLU A 73 9.90 -5.05 5.37
CA GLU A 73 11.29 -5.02 4.91
C GLU A 73 11.60 -3.76 4.10
N PHE A 74 10.65 -3.32 3.27
CA PHE A 74 10.79 -2.13 2.47
C PHE A 74 10.80 -0.85 3.32
N ILE A 75 9.89 -0.72 4.29
CA ILE A 75 9.84 0.42 5.22
C ILE A 75 11.11 0.47 6.08
N LEU A 76 11.59 -0.69 6.56
CA LEU A 76 12.81 -0.77 7.37
C LEU A 76 14.06 -0.33 6.62
N LYS A 77 14.16 -0.62 5.32
CA LYS A 77 15.28 -0.19 4.48
C LYS A 77 15.30 1.31 4.22
N ASN A 78 14.12 1.91 4.06
CA ASN A 78 13.95 3.30 3.62
C ASN A 78 13.71 4.30 4.78
N LYS A 79 13.75 3.85 6.04
CA LYS A 79 13.60 4.71 7.23
C LYS A 79 14.87 5.49 7.67
N ASN A 80 15.89 5.55 6.83
CA ASN A 80 17.18 6.21 7.13
C ASN A 80 17.37 7.52 6.38
#